data_AF-A0A3D2U4T2-F1
#
_entry.id   AF-A0A3D2U4T2-F1
#
_cell.length_a   1.000
_cell.length_b   1.000
_cell.length_c   1.000
_cell.angle_alpha   90.00
_cell.angle_beta   90.00
_cell.angle_gamma   90.00
#
_symmetry.space_group_name_H-M   'P 1'
#
loop_
_entity.id
_entity.type
_entity.pdbx_description
1 polymer ?
#
loop_
_entity_poly.entity_id
_entity_poly.type
_entity_poly.pdbx_seq_one_letter_code
_entity_poly.pdbx_strand_id
1 'polypeptide(L)'
;LEWFGWLFDMPTYSNSDPTGTQVAMILLRELPGFVVIGVYFVALPPFLAMKWLKGFYQRMGYLRFMVFTQLLLWMAALPLKMVLRWALNLKYLVNIPEYFFNI
;
A
#
# COMPACT_ATOMS: atom_id res chain seq x y z
N LEU A 1 -0.66 -11.52 -15.58
CA LEU A 1 -1.16 -10.18 -15.98
C LEU A 1 -0.02 -9.49 -16.72
N GLU A 2 0.09 -9.72 -18.03
CA GLU A 2 1.24 -9.27 -18.85
C GLU A 2 1.24 -7.75 -19.12
N TRP A 3 0.21 -7.03 -18.66
CA TRP A 3 -0.03 -5.63 -19.01
C TRP A 3 0.87 -4.61 -18.28
N PHE A 4 1.45 -4.99 -17.13
CA PHE A 4 2.42 -4.16 -16.37
C PHE A 4 3.84 -4.75 -16.37
N GLY A 5 4.10 -5.80 -17.16
CA GLY A 5 5.38 -6.50 -17.18
C GLY A 5 6.57 -5.61 -17.54
N TRP A 6 6.38 -4.62 -18.42
CA TRP A 6 7.46 -3.70 -18.80
C TRP A 6 7.89 -2.75 -17.68
N LEU A 7 6.98 -2.41 -16.75
CA LEU A 7 7.22 -1.36 -15.74
C LEU A 7 7.96 -1.91 -14.52
N PHE A 8 7.87 -3.23 -14.33
CA PHE A 8 8.38 -3.95 -13.17
C PHE A 8 9.08 -5.25 -13.59
N ASP A 9 9.92 -5.18 -14.64
CA ASP A 9 10.88 -6.25 -14.94
C ASP A 9 12.02 -6.14 -13.91
N MET A 10 11.71 -6.59 -12.69
CA MET A 10 12.55 -6.38 -11.51
C MET A 10 13.65 -7.43 -11.49
N PRO A 11 14.92 -7.05 -11.28
CA PRO A 11 16.01 -8.00 -11.18
C PRO A 11 15.68 -9.07 -10.13
N THR A 12 15.82 -10.33 -10.53
CA THR A 12 15.68 -11.49 -9.66
C THR A 12 16.96 -11.65 -8.85
N TYR A 13 16.83 -11.85 -7.54
CA TYR A 13 17.97 -12.12 -6.66
C TYR A 13 18.18 -13.63 -6.54
N SER A 14 19.44 -14.05 -6.43
CA SER A 14 19.82 -15.43 -6.15
C SER A 14 20.22 -15.55 -4.68
N ASN A 15 19.92 -16.68 -4.03
CA ASN A 15 20.31 -16.94 -2.63
C ASN A 15 21.84 -16.97 -2.40
N SER A 16 22.64 -16.80 -3.46
CA SER A 16 24.11 -16.73 -3.42
C SER A 16 24.68 -15.31 -3.33
N ASP A 17 23.83 -14.27 -3.40
CA ASP A 17 24.24 -12.87 -3.34
C ASP A 17 24.47 -12.36 -1.90
N PRO A 18 25.25 -11.28 -1.69
CA PRO A 18 25.40 -10.63 -0.39
C PRO A 18 24.04 -10.21 0.21
N THR A 19 23.87 -10.41 1.53
CA THR A 19 22.60 -10.12 2.25
C THR A 19 22.12 -8.68 2.05
N GLY A 20 23.03 -7.71 1.93
CA GLY A 20 22.69 -6.30 1.68
C GLY A 20 22.02 -6.05 0.33
N THR A 21 22.42 -6.76 -0.74
CA THR A 21 21.83 -6.58 -2.07
C THR A 21 20.47 -7.27 -2.18
N GLN A 22 20.26 -8.39 -1.47
CA GLN A 22 18.97 -9.08 -1.38
C GLN A 22 17.91 -8.18 -0.72
N VAL A 23 18.22 -7.58 0.43
CA VAL A 23 17.31 -6.67 1.15
C VAL A 23 16.96 -5.45 0.30
N ALA A 24 17.94 -4.86 -0.39
CA ALA A 24 17.71 -3.71 -1.27
C ALA A 24 16.76 -4.05 -2.43
N MET A 25 16.92 -5.22 -3.06
CA MET A 25 16.04 -5.67 -4.16
C MET A 25 14.62 -6.01 -3.68
N ILE A 26 14.48 -6.59 -2.49
CA ILE A 26 13.18 -6.85 -1.85
C ILE A 26 12.46 -5.52 -1.57
N LEU A 27 13.17 -4.55 -0.99
CA LEU A 27 12.59 -3.26 -0.62
C LEU A 27 12.20 -2.43 -1.86
N LEU A 28 12.99 -2.48 -2.93
CA LEU A 28 12.67 -1.85 -4.22
C LEU A 28 11.40 -2.46 -4.85
N ARG A 29 11.21 -3.77 -4.68
CA ARG A 29 10.03 -4.51 -5.15
C ARG A 29 8.77 -4.19 -4.33
N GLU A 30 8.92 -3.94 -3.03
CA GLU A 30 7.80 -3.69 -2.11
C GLU A 30 7.40 -2.21 -2.00
N LEU A 31 8.32 -1.30 -2.33
CA LEU A 31 8.15 0.16 -2.32
C LEU A 31 6.87 0.67 -3.00
N PRO A 32 6.46 0.18 -4.20
CA PRO A 32 5.23 0.64 -4.85
C PRO A 32 3.98 0.41 -4.00
N GLY A 33 3.91 -0.71 -3.26
CA GLY A 33 2.78 -1.03 -2.39
C GLY A 33 2.70 -0.08 -1.19
N PHE A 34 3.84 0.21 -0.55
CA PHE A 34 3.91 1.18 0.55
C PHE A 34 3.55 2.59 0.10
N VAL A 35 4.02 3.01 -1.08
CA VAL A 35 3.67 4.32 -1.65
C VAL A 35 2.17 4.42 -1.87
N VAL A 36 1.53 3.39 -2.44
CA VAL A 36 0.08 3.38 -2.68
C VAL A 36 -0.70 3.46 -1.37
N ILE A 37 -0.31 2.73 -0.32
CA ILE A 37 -0.96 2.77 0.99
C ILE A 37 -0.75 4.14 1.67
N GLY A 38 0.45 4.69 1.60
CA GLY A 38 0.76 6.01 2.14
C GLY A 38 -0.07 7.10 1.48
N VAL A 39 -0.14 7.09 0.15
CA VAL A 39 -0.99 8.02 -0.62
C VAL A 39 -2.46 7.80 -0.29
N TYR A 40 -2.92 6.56 -0.13
CA TYR A 40 -4.30 6.25 0.22
C TYR A 40 -4.71 6.86 1.58
N PHE A 41 -3.88 6.76 2.61
CA PHE A 41 -4.23 7.32 3.92
C PHE A 41 -4.07 8.83 4.02
N VAL A 42 -3.19 9.45 3.23
CA VAL A 42 -2.94 10.90 3.31
C VAL A 42 -3.78 11.70 2.32
N ALA A 43 -3.87 11.25 1.06
CA ALA A 43 -4.51 12.03 -0.01
C ALA A 43 -6.02 11.77 -0.11
N LEU A 44 -6.48 10.57 0.26
CA LEU A 44 -7.87 10.18 0.09
C LEU A 44 -8.85 10.84 1.09
N PRO A 45 -8.51 11.06 2.39
CA PRO A 45 -9.37 11.83 3.30
C PRO A 45 -9.74 13.24 2.80
N PRO A 46 -8.78 14.10 2.38
CA PRO A 46 -9.12 15.43 1.86
C PRO A 46 -9.82 15.36 0.49
N PHE A 47 -9.52 14.35 -0.33
CA PHE A 47 -10.17 14.17 -1.64
C PHE A 47 -11.66 13.80 -1.48
N LEU A 48 -11.98 12.89 -0.55
CA LEU A 48 -13.35 12.53 -0.17
C LEU A 48 -14.13 13.73 0.38
N ALA A 49 -13.48 14.58 1.18
CA ALA A 49 -14.06 15.82 1.72
C ALA A 49 -14.54 16.76 0.60
N MET A 50 -13.77 16.84 -0.48
CA MET A 50 -14.01 17.81 -1.54
C MET A 50 -15.02 17.32 -2.58
N LYS A 51 -15.04 16.01 -2.88
CA LYS A 51 -15.86 15.45 -3.97
C LYS A 51 -17.18 14.82 -3.50
N TRP A 52 -17.15 13.91 -2.52
CA TRP A 52 -18.31 13.06 -2.20
C TRP A 52 -18.97 13.39 -0.85
N LEU A 53 -18.17 13.75 0.16
CA LEU A 53 -18.64 13.96 1.53
C LEU A 53 -18.67 15.44 1.95
N LYS A 54 -18.76 16.36 0.98
CA LYS A 54 -18.74 17.81 1.23
C LYS A 54 -19.83 18.27 2.19
N GLY A 55 -21.02 17.65 2.12
CA GLY A 55 -22.12 17.92 3.04
C GLY A 55 -21.87 17.46 4.48
N PHE A 56 -21.13 16.36 4.68
CA PHE A 56 -20.71 15.91 6.02
C PHE A 56 -19.61 16.79 6.60
N TYR A 57 -18.67 17.22 5.75
CA TYR A 57 -17.60 18.15 6.13
C TYR A 57 -18.15 19.48 6.67
N GLN A 58 -19.14 20.07 5.99
CA GLN A 58 -19.75 21.34 6.39
C GLN A 58 -20.54 21.26 7.71
N ARG A 59 -21.13 20.10 8.04
CA ARG A 59 -21.94 19.93 9.26
C ARG A 59 -21.11 19.57 10.50
N MET A 60 -20.05 18.78 10.33
CA MET A 60 -19.28 18.24 11.46
C MET A 60 -18.04 19.07 11.81
N GLY A 61 -17.52 19.85 10.86
CA GLY A 61 -16.25 20.57 10.99
C GLY A 61 -15.04 19.68 10.73
N TYR A 62 -13.87 20.32 10.59
CA TYR A 62 -12.64 19.72 10.09
C TYR A 62 -12.15 18.50 10.87
N LEU A 63 -11.96 18.64 12.19
CA LEU A 63 -11.34 17.60 13.02
C LEU A 63 -12.21 16.33 13.08
N ARG A 64 -13.52 16.48 13.26
CA ARG A 64 -14.46 15.35 13.36
C ARG A 64 -14.57 14.62 12.03
N PHE A 65 -14.55 15.36 10.92
CA PHE A 65 -14.55 14.78 9.59
C PHE A 65 -13.27 13.99 9.29
N MET A 66 -12.10 14.49 9.71
CA MET A 66 -10.83 13.76 9.55
C MET A 66 -10.84 12.41 10.26
N VAL A 67 -11.31 12.37 11.52
CA VAL A 67 -11.39 11.11 12.27
C VAL A 67 -12.44 10.16 11.64
N PHE A 68 -13.60 10.67 11.24
CA PHE A 68 -14.64 9.88 10.57
C PHE A 68 -14.15 9.26 9.26
N THR A 69 -13.52 10.07 8.40
CA THR A 69 -12.99 9.58 7.13
C THR A 69 -11.84 8.59 7.32
N GLN A 70 -10.98 8.81 8.31
CA GLN A 70 -9.95 7.85 8.67
C GLN A 70 -10.56 6.49 9.01
N LEU A 71 -11.60 6.46 9.86
CA LEU A 71 -12.29 5.23 10.24
C LEU A 71 -12.98 4.54 9.05
N LEU A 72 -13.58 5.32 8.15
CA LEU A 72 -14.16 4.83 6.89
C LEU A 72 -13.09 4.23 5.97
N LEU A 73 -11.93 4.87 5.86
CA LEU A 73 -10.77 4.38 5.10
C LEU A 73 -10.22 3.07 5.69
N TRP A 74 -10.25 2.91 7.02
CA TRP A 74 -9.90 1.65 7.68
C TRP A 74 -10.84 0.51 7.27
N MET A 75 -12.15 0.75 7.18
CA MET A 75 -13.10 -0.26 6.69
C MET A 75 -12.86 -0.58 5.20
N ALA A 76 -12.53 0.43 4.40
CA ALA A 76 -12.20 0.28 2.98
C ALA A 76 -10.78 -0.26 2.71
N ALA A 77 -9.94 -0.43 3.74
CA ALA A 77 -8.61 -1.03 3.60
C ALA A 77 -8.68 -2.51 3.18
N LEU A 78 -9.77 -3.21 3.55
CA LEU A 78 -10.02 -4.62 3.20
C LEU A 78 -10.16 -4.87 1.68
N PRO A 79 -11.01 -4.13 0.95
CA PRO A 79 -11.05 -4.22 -0.50
C PRO A 79 -9.78 -3.65 -1.15
N LEU A 80 -9.17 -2.60 -0.58
CA LEU A 80 -7.91 -2.05 -1.11
C LEU A 80 -6.80 -3.11 -1.14
N LYS A 81 -6.61 -3.89 -0.07
CA LYS A 81 -5.60 -4.96 -0.06
C LYS A 81 -5.91 -6.06 -1.08
N MET A 82 -7.18 -6.29 -1.42
CA MET A 82 -7.56 -7.25 -2.46
C MET A 82 -7.23 -6.72 -3.85
N VAL A 83 -7.48 -5.42 -4.09
CA VAL A 83 -7.11 -4.78 -5.35
C VAL A 83 -5.59 -4.74 -5.52
N LEU A 84 -4.81 -4.43 -4.47
CA LEU A 84 -3.35 -4.49 -4.53
C LEU A 84 -2.84 -5.92 -4.80
N ARG A 85 -3.46 -6.92 -4.17
CA ARG A 85 -3.16 -8.33 -4.46
C ARG A 85 -3.45 -8.71 -5.92
N TRP A 86 -4.52 -8.19 -6.50
CA TRP A 86 -4.90 -8.48 -7.89
C TRP A 86 -4.09 -7.68 -8.91
N ALA A 87 -3.88 -6.39 -8.67
CA ALA A 87 -3.18 -5.47 -9.58
C ALA A 87 -1.67 -5.68 -9.61
N LEU A 88 -1.07 -6.05 -8.47
CA LEU A 88 0.39 -6.13 -8.34
C LEU A 88 0.91 -7.53 -7.99
N ASN A 89 0.04 -8.53 -7.79
CA ASN A 89 0.41 -9.90 -7.36
C ASN A 89 1.44 -9.94 -6.21
N LEU A 90 1.43 -8.92 -5.34
CA LEU A 90 2.32 -8.81 -4.18
C LEU A 90 1.90 -9.87 -3.15
N LYS A 91 2.57 -11.03 -3.20
CA LYS A 91 2.37 -12.14 -2.26
C LYS A 91 2.93 -11.82 -0.86
N TYR A 92 3.81 -10.83 -0.75
CA TYR A 92 4.57 -10.50 0.47
C TYR A 92 4.43 -9.01 0.78
N LEU A 93 3.50 -8.65 1.68
CA LEU A 93 3.46 -7.32 2.30
C LEU A 93 4.15 -7.32 3.67
N VAL A 94 4.16 -8.47 4.35
CA VAL A 94 4.70 -8.69 5.71
C VAL A 94 5.00 -10.18 5.88
N ASN A 95 5.80 -10.76 5.00
CA ASN A 95 6.37 -12.07 5.28
C ASN A 95 7.73 -12.11 4.61
N ILE A 96 8.75 -11.65 5.33
CA ILE A 96 10.13 -11.94 4.96
C ILE A 96 10.42 -13.32 5.57
N PRO A 97 10.30 -14.42 4.82
CA PRO A 97 10.50 -15.75 5.39
C PRO A 97 11.90 -15.90 6.01
N GLU A 98 12.90 -15.11 5.58
CA GLU A 98 14.25 -15.16 6.17
C GLU A 98 14.37 -14.49 7.55
N TYR A 99 13.49 -13.56 7.95
CA TYR A 99 13.56 -12.91 9.26
C TYR A 99 12.55 -13.45 10.28
N PHE A 100 11.49 -14.13 9.84
CA PHE A 100 10.43 -14.53 10.76
C PHE A 100 10.76 -15.78 11.60
N PHE A 101 11.66 -16.69 11.18
CA PHE A 101 12.20 -17.76 12.05
C PHE A 101 13.58 -18.27 11.60
N ASN A 102 14.66 -17.63 12.08
CA ASN A 102 15.95 -18.30 12.28
C ASN A 102 16.11 -18.63 13.78
N ILE A 103 15.17 -19.44 14.27
CA ILE A 103 15.26 -20.29 15.46
C ILE A 103 14.53 -21.59 15.14
#